data_AF-A0A227HH93-F1
#
_entry.id   AF-A0A227HH93-F1
#
_cell.length_a   1.000
_cell.length_b   1.000
_cell.length_c   1.000
_cell.angle_alpha   90.00
_cell.angle_beta   90.00
_cell.angle_gamma   90.00
#
_symmetry.space_group_name_H-M   'P 1'
#
loop_
_entity.id
_entity.type
_entity.pdbx_description
1 polymer ?
#
loop_
_entity_poly.entity_id
_entity_poly.type
_entity_poly.pdbx_seq_one_letter_code
_entity_poly.pdbx_strand_id
1 'polypeptide(L)' 'DKQGRTMVLQHRYADGAPSEVLVGELDARPVVEESGLKYQLDIGRNQNFGLFLDMRYGRDWVRENAKHKNVLNLFA' A
#
# COMPACT_ATOMS: atom_id res chain seq x y z
N ASP A 1 -11.67 -5.81 18.88
CA ASP A 1 -10.68 -6.74 18.29
C ASP A 1 -10.30 -6.35 16.88
N LYS A 2 -9.02 -6.01 16.65
CA LYS A 2 -8.48 -5.85 15.30
C LYS A 2 -8.01 -7.23 14.82
N GLN A 3 -8.93 -8.08 14.43
CA GLN A 3 -8.59 -9.34 13.77
C GLN A 3 -8.37 -9.09 12.28
N GLY A 4 -7.26 -9.59 11.75
CA GLY A 4 -7.03 -9.61 10.31
C GLY A 4 -8.05 -10.54 9.65
N ARG A 5 -8.68 -10.08 8.56
CA ARG A 5 -9.71 -10.86 7.83
C ARG A 5 -9.11 -11.80 6.80
N THR A 6 -7.99 -11.38 6.20
CA THR A 6 -7.34 -12.08 5.10
C THR A 6 -5.83 -12.00 5.30
N MET A 7 -5.11 -13.08 5.00
CA MET A 7 -3.65 -13.13 5.01
C MET A 7 -3.15 -13.62 3.66
N VAL A 8 -2.24 -12.86 3.05
CA VAL A 8 -1.63 -13.18 1.75
C VAL A 8 -0.12 -13.22 1.90
N LEU A 9 0.51 -14.26 1.35
CA LEU A 9 1.96 -14.40 1.27
C LEU A 9 2.39 -14.26 -0.19
N GLN A 10 3.37 -13.39 -0.47
CA GLN A 10 3.96 -13.28 -1.79
C GLN A 10 5.34 -13.95 -1.82
N HIS A 11 5.49 -14.96 -2.67
CA HIS A 11 6.72 -15.73 -2.84
C HIS A 11 7.68 -15.02 -3.81
N ARG A 12 8.29 -13.92 -3.38
CA ARG A 12 9.16 -13.07 -4.22
C ARG A 12 10.42 -13.75 -4.78
N TYR A 13 10.81 -14.88 -4.22
CA TYR A 13 11.94 -15.68 -4.69
C TYR A 13 11.61 -16.53 -5.92
N ALA A 14 10.32 -16.76 -6.21
CA ALA A 14 9.88 -17.56 -7.33
C ALA A 14 9.60 -16.70 -8.57
N ASP A 15 9.71 -17.31 -9.75
CA ASP A 15 9.44 -16.63 -11.02
C ASP A 15 8.01 -16.09 -11.05
N GLY A 16 7.85 -14.84 -11.51
CA GLY A 16 6.59 -14.11 -11.47
C GLY A 16 6.10 -13.65 -10.08
N ALA A 17 6.82 -13.97 -8.99
CA ALA A 17 6.48 -13.61 -7.61
C ALA A 17 5.01 -13.91 -7.23
N PRO A 18 4.58 -15.19 -7.31
CA PRO A 18 3.20 -15.59 -7.09
C PRO A 18 2.73 -15.26 -5.66
N SER A 19 1.44 -14.99 -5.52
CA SER A 19 0.79 -14.74 -4.23
C SER A 19 -0.13 -15.88 -3.84
N GLU A 20 -0.13 -16.21 -2.56
CA GLU A 20 -0.91 -17.29 -1.94
C GLU A 20 -1.80 -16.71 -0.85
N VAL A 21 -3.10 -17.01 -0.88
CA VAL A 21 -4.04 -16.64 0.19
C VAL A 21 -4.00 -17.73 1.26
N LEU A 22 -3.48 -17.38 2.44
CA LEU A 22 -3.34 -18.30 3.57
C LEU A 22 -4.61 -18.34 4.43
N VAL A 23 -5.35 -17.24 4.51
CA VAL A 23 -6.57 -17.10 5.32
C VAL A 23 -7.55 -16.18 4.59
N GLY A 24 -8.83 -16.53 4.62
CA GLY A 24 -9.92 -15.68 4.15
C GLY A 24 -10.02 -15.59 2.63
N GLU A 25 -10.70 -14.54 2.16
CA GLU A 25 -10.84 -14.22 0.74
C GLU A 25 -10.14 -12.89 0.44
N LEU A 26 -9.41 -12.84 -0.68
CA LEU A 26 -8.68 -11.65 -1.08
C LEU A 26 -9.60 -10.66 -1.81
N ASP A 27 -9.84 -9.52 -1.17
CA ASP A 27 -10.14 -8.29 -1.91
C ASP A 27 -8.85 -7.79 -2.56
N ALA A 28 -8.72 -7.97 -3.88
CA ALA A 28 -7.51 -7.60 -4.61
C ALA A 28 -7.33 -6.08 -4.75
N ARG A 29 -8.40 -5.29 -4.58
CA ARG A 29 -8.37 -3.84 -4.79
C ARG A 29 -9.07 -3.10 -3.64
N PRO A 30 -8.60 -3.23 -2.39
CA PRO A 30 -9.16 -2.52 -1.27
C PRO A 30 -8.74 -1.05 -1.30
N VAL A 31 -9.63 -0.18 -0.82
CA VAL A 31 -9.30 1.22 -0.49
C VAL A 31 -8.97 1.30 0.99
N VAL A 32 -7.77 1.75 1.32
CA VAL A 32 -7.29 1.93 2.69
C VAL A 32 -7.15 3.41 3.04
N GLU A 33 -7.13 3.73 4.33
CA GLU A 33 -6.97 5.09 4.82
C GLU A 33 -5.65 5.23 5.61
N GLU A 34 -4.85 6.26 5.28
CA GLU A 34 -3.68 6.67 6.05
C GLU A 34 -3.67 8.20 6.19
N SER A 35 -3.61 8.68 7.43
CA SER A 35 -3.58 10.11 7.76
C SER A 35 -4.70 10.92 7.09
N GLY A 36 -5.91 10.34 7.04
CA GLY A 36 -7.11 10.93 6.44
C GLY A 36 -7.16 10.92 4.90
N LEU A 37 -6.16 10.34 4.23
CA LEU A 37 -6.16 10.14 2.78
C LEU A 37 -6.51 8.70 2.41
N LYS A 38 -7.24 8.53 1.31
CA LYS A 38 -7.62 7.23 0.76
C LYS A 38 -6.63 6.78 -0.31
N TYR A 39 -6.19 5.53 -0.24
CA TYR A 39 -5.27 4.91 -1.18
C TYR A 39 -5.89 3.63 -1.74
N GLN A 40 -5.89 3.49 -3.06
CA GLN A 40 -6.29 2.27 -3.75
C GLN A 40 -5.09 1.32 -3.81
N LEU A 41 -5.22 0.14 -3.20
CA LEU A 41 -4.21 -0.92 -3.35
C LEU A 41 -4.52 -1.78 -4.58
N ASP A 42 -3.49 -2.46 -5.10
CA ASP A 42 -3.58 -3.49 -6.14
C ASP A 42 -2.75 -4.70 -5.70
N ILE A 43 -3.41 -5.63 -5.00
CA ILE A 43 -2.77 -6.78 -4.33
C ILE A 43 -2.77 -7.98 -5.27
N GLY A 44 -1.62 -8.64 -5.40
CA GLY A 44 -1.46 -9.87 -6.18
C GLY A 44 -1.21 -9.68 -7.67
N ARG A 45 -1.34 -8.45 -8.19
CA ARG A 45 -1.01 -8.13 -9.59
C ARG A 45 0.49 -7.87 -9.82
N ASN A 46 1.09 -7.08 -8.93
CA ASN A 46 2.51 -6.71 -8.98
C ASN A 46 3.19 -7.07 -7.65
N GLN A 47 4.52 -6.97 -7.59
CA GLN A 47 5.23 -7.13 -6.32
C GLN A 47 4.87 -6.06 -5.30
N ASN A 48 4.72 -4.80 -5.75
CA ASN A 48 4.32 -3.69 -4.89
C ASN A 48 2.81 -3.48 -5.01
N PHE A 49 2.16 -3.22 -3.87
CA PHE A 49 0.69 -3.15 -3.80
C PHE A 49 0.12 -1.73 -3.91
N GLY A 50 0.94 -0.74 -4.29
CA GLY A 50 0.50 0.64 -4.52
C GLY A 50 0.67 1.61 -3.33
N LEU A 51 1.07 1.13 -2.16
CA LEU A 51 1.40 1.98 -1.01
C LEU A 51 2.62 1.44 -0.24
N PHE A 52 3.65 2.27 -0.15
CA PHE A 52 4.84 2.01 0.68
C PHE A 52 4.56 2.49 2.11
N LEU A 53 4.31 1.56 3.02
CA LEU A 53 3.85 1.86 4.40
C LEU A 53 4.94 2.53 5.25
N ASP A 54 6.20 2.24 4.97
CA ASP A 54 7.39 2.86 5.56
C ASP A 54 7.47 4.36 5.26
N MET A 55 6.90 4.81 4.14
CA MET A 55 6.90 6.21 3.72
C MET A 55 5.84 7.08 4.42
N ARG A 56 5.07 6.54 5.39
CA ARG A 56 3.99 7.26 6.11
C ARG A 56 4.44 8.61 6.65
N TYR A 57 5.47 8.62 7.49
CA TYR A 57 5.93 9.84 8.14
C TYR A 57 6.54 10.84 7.15
N GLY A 58 7.14 10.35 6.05
CA GLY A 58 7.58 11.20 4.96
C GLY A 58 6.41 11.91 4.28
N ARG A 59 5.32 11.20 4.01
CA ARG A 59 4.08 11.79 3.46
C ARG A 59 3.46 12.80 4.42
N ASP A 60 3.41 12.49 5.72
CA ASP A 60 2.88 13.40 6.74
C ASP A 60 3.69 14.69 6.81
N TRP A 61 5.03 14.58 6.84
CA TRP A 61 5.93 15.73 6.84
C TRP A 61 5.75 16.60 5.59
N VAL A 62 5.64 15.99 4.40
CA VAL A 62 5.38 16.74 3.16
C VAL A 62 4.04 17.48 3.26
N ARG A 63 2.98 16.83 3.76
CA ARG A 63 1.65 17.45 3.92
C ARG A 63 1.71 18.69 4.81
N GLU A 64 2.42 18.61 5.95
CA GLU A 64 2.58 19.71 6.89
C GLU A 64 3.39 20.88 6.30
N ASN A 65 4.32 20.60 5.39
CA ASN A 65 5.29 21.57 4.89
C ASN A 65 5.02 22.08 3.46
N ALA A 66 4.02 21.54 2.75
CA ALA A 66 3.73 21.85 1.35
C ALA A 66 2.77 23.04 1.14
N LYS A 67 2.16 23.57 2.20
CA LYS A 67 1.17 24.65 2.08
C LYS A 67 1.76 25.86 1.33
N HIS A 68 1.07 26.28 0.26
CA HIS A 68 1.48 27.38 -0.64
C HIS A 68 2.81 27.18 -1.38
N LYS A 69 3.23 25.93 -1.62
CA LYS A 69 4.44 25.60 -2.40
C LYS A 69 4.09 24.80 -3.65
N ASN A 70 4.93 24.94 -4.68
CA ASN A 70 4.94 24.02 -5.81
C ASN A 70 5.77 22.80 -5.41
N VAL A 71 5.15 21.62 -5.38
CA VAL A 71 5.80 20.37 -4.98
C VAL A 71 5.95 19.48 -6.21
N LEU A 72 7.19 19.15 -6.55
CA LEU A 72 7.52 18.20 -7.60
C LEU A 72 7.74 16.82 -6.97
N ASN A 73 6.95 15.83 -7.39
CA ASN A 73 7.16 14.44 -7.02
C ASN A 73 7.76 13.68 -8.22
N LEU A 74 9.04 13.31 -8.12
CA LEU A 74 9.81 12.76 -9.24
C LEU A 74 9.59 11.26 -9.48
N PHE A 75 8.97 10.53 -8.53
CA PHE A 75 8.82 9.07 -8.57
C PHE A 75 7.44 8.64 -8.03
N ALA A 76 6.39 9.33 -8.49
CA ALA A 76 4.99 9.08 -8.09
C ALA A 76 4.41 7.79 -8.68
#